data_AF-A0A699QG60-F1
#
_entry.id   AF-A0A699QG60-F1
#
_cell.length_a   1.000
_cell.length_b   1.000
_cell.length_c   1.000
_cell.angle_alpha   90.00
_cell.angle_beta   90.00
_cell.angle_gamma   90.00
#
_symmetry.space_group_name_H-M   'P 1'
#
loop_
_entity.id
_entity.type
_entity.pdbx_description
1 polymer ?
#
loop_
_entity_poly.entity_id
_entity_poly.type
_entity_poly.pdbx_seq_one_letter_code
_entity_poly.pdbx_strand_id
1 'polypeptide(L)'
;MSEAEAAAPVAASPKKAAKSAAAAKKPRAKPAHPKTADMVNGAIKNLKERGGSSLQAIKKYVSANYKVDAEKLSPFIKKYLKGAVAAGKLVQTKGKGA
;
A
#
# COMPACT_ATOMS: atom_id res chain seq x y z
N MET A 1 -44.82 -43.38 9.10
CA MET A 1 -44.57 -43.26 7.65
C MET A 1 -43.34 -42.40 7.46
N SER A 2 -42.24 -42.81 6.89
CA SER A 2 -41.64 -44.11 6.61
C SER A 2 -40.26 -43.75 6.09
N GLU A 3 -39.26 -44.47 6.57
CA GLU A 3 -37.95 -44.60 5.98
C GLU A 3 -38.10 -45.11 4.53
N ALA A 4 -37.37 -44.53 3.57
CA ALA A 4 -37.16 -45.12 2.25
C ALA A 4 -35.95 -44.48 1.55
N GLU A 5 -34.82 -45.16 1.74
CA GLU A 5 -33.66 -45.20 0.85
C GLU A 5 -34.06 -45.74 -0.54
N ALA A 6 -33.55 -45.13 -1.64
CA ALA A 6 -33.22 -45.83 -2.90
C ALA A 6 -32.65 -44.90 -4.01
N ALA A 7 -31.36 -45.06 -4.27
CA ALA A 7 -30.71 -45.35 -5.56
C ALA A 7 -30.67 -44.35 -6.76
N ALA A 8 -29.42 -44.03 -7.12
CA ALA A 8 -28.79 -44.02 -8.47
C ALA A 8 -28.96 -42.79 -9.40
N PRO A 9 -28.07 -42.54 -10.40
CA PRO A 9 -26.75 -43.12 -10.70
C PRO A 9 -25.61 -42.10 -10.99
N VAL A 10 -24.38 -42.61 -10.96
CA VAL A 10 -23.16 -42.03 -11.55
C VAL A 10 -23.25 -41.93 -13.08
N ALA A 11 -22.89 -40.77 -13.66
CA ALA A 11 -22.53 -40.67 -15.08
C ALA A 11 -21.59 -39.47 -15.38
N ALA A 12 -20.33 -39.82 -15.64
CA ALA A 12 -19.42 -39.24 -16.63
C ALA A 12 -19.33 -37.69 -16.77
N SER A 13 -18.37 -37.08 -16.09
CA SER A 13 -17.77 -35.81 -16.52
C SER A 13 -16.66 -36.06 -17.56
N PRO A 14 -16.78 -35.57 -18.81
CA PRO A 14 -15.69 -35.66 -19.77
C PRO A 14 -14.60 -34.64 -19.42
N LYS A 15 -13.38 -35.15 -19.20
CA LYS A 15 -12.14 -34.38 -19.27
C LYS A 15 -12.07 -33.65 -20.62
N LYS A 16 -11.93 -32.33 -20.62
CA LYS A 16 -10.98 -31.67 -21.53
C LYS A 16 -10.51 -30.31 -21.01
N ALA A 17 -9.25 -30.32 -20.61
CA ALA A 17 -8.28 -29.24 -20.63
C ALA A 17 -8.75 -27.89 -21.23
N ALA A 18 -8.74 -26.86 -20.40
CA ALA A 18 -8.27 -25.56 -20.83
C ALA A 18 -7.48 -24.95 -19.67
N LYS A 19 -6.22 -25.40 -19.61
CA LYS A 19 -5.04 -24.59 -19.33
C LYS A 19 -5.32 -23.46 -18.34
N SER A 20 -4.95 -23.72 -17.08
CA SER A 20 -4.54 -22.68 -16.15
C SER A 20 -3.70 -21.66 -16.91
N ALA A 21 -4.35 -20.59 -17.35
CA ALA A 21 -3.69 -19.33 -17.60
C ALA A 21 -3.30 -18.90 -16.20
N ALA A 22 -2.15 -19.42 -15.75
CA ALA A 22 -1.32 -18.81 -14.74
C ALA A 22 -1.27 -17.37 -15.19
N ALA A 23 -2.14 -16.55 -14.59
CA ALA A 23 -2.18 -15.13 -14.79
C ALA A 23 -0.73 -14.73 -14.63
N ALA A 24 -0.09 -14.41 -15.75
CA ALA A 24 1.30 -14.04 -15.79
C ALA A 24 1.36 -12.92 -14.77
N LYS A 25 1.86 -13.23 -13.58
CA LYS A 25 2.10 -12.26 -12.53
C LYS A 25 3.20 -11.44 -13.15
N LYS A 26 2.80 -10.42 -13.93
CA LYS A 26 3.65 -9.34 -14.40
C LYS A 26 4.55 -9.09 -13.21
N PRO A 27 5.89 -9.23 -13.35
CA PRO A 27 6.78 -9.00 -12.24
C PRO A 27 6.35 -7.66 -11.68
N ARG A 28 5.79 -7.66 -10.46
CA ARG A 28 5.24 -6.45 -9.86
C ARG A 28 6.40 -5.49 -9.93
N ALA A 29 6.28 -4.49 -10.81
CA ALA A 29 7.37 -3.61 -11.14
C ALA A 29 7.99 -3.20 -9.82
N LYS A 30 9.29 -3.49 -9.63
CA LYS A 30 9.98 -3.19 -8.37
C LYS A 30 9.53 -1.79 -7.99
N PRO A 31 8.93 -1.59 -6.80
CA PRO A 31 8.39 -0.29 -6.43
C PRO A 31 9.48 0.74 -6.70
N ALA A 32 9.29 1.58 -7.72
CA ALA A 32 10.30 2.49 -8.24
C ALA A 32 10.42 3.74 -7.35
N HIS A 33 10.20 3.54 -6.05
CA HIS A 33 10.23 4.59 -5.05
C HIS A 33 11.20 4.19 -3.94
N PRO A 34 11.96 5.17 -3.43
CA PRO A 34 12.85 4.95 -2.31
C PRO A 34 12.04 4.73 -1.03
N LYS A 35 12.73 4.45 0.08
CA LYS A 35 12.07 4.13 1.36
C LYS A 35 11.21 5.32 1.81
N THR A 36 10.15 5.06 2.60
CA THR A 36 9.26 6.13 3.09
C THR A 36 10.01 7.23 3.82
N ALA A 37 11.06 6.88 4.56
CA ALA A 37 11.94 7.84 5.21
C ALA A 37 12.58 8.81 4.21
N ASP A 38 13.14 8.29 3.12
CA ASP A 38 13.80 9.08 2.08
C ASP A 38 12.80 9.93 1.30
N MET A 39 11.61 9.38 1.02
CA MET A 39 10.52 10.14 0.39
C MET A 39 10.08 11.33 1.26
N VAL A 40 9.92 11.12 2.57
CA VAL A 40 9.53 12.18 3.51
C VAL A 40 10.64 13.22 3.65
N ASN A 41 11.89 12.79 3.82
CA ASN A 41 13.04 13.69 3.93
C ASN A 41 13.25 14.49 2.64
N GLY A 42 13.11 13.85 1.48
CA GLY A 42 13.15 14.49 0.18
C GLY A 42 12.02 15.51 0.01
N ALA A 43 10.80 15.18 0.44
CA ALA A 43 9.68 16.12 0.42
C ALA A 43 9.96 17.36 1.28
N ILE A 44 10.47 17.18 2.51
CA ILE A 44 10.81 18.28 3.42
C ILE A 44 11.87 19.19 2.81
N LYS A 45 12.92 18.61 2.21
CA LYS A 45 14.02 19.36 1.58
C LYS A 45 13.61 20.10 0.31
N ASN A 46 12.65 19.57 -0.46
CA ASN A 46 12.20 20.18 -1.70
C ASN A 46 11.14 21.26 -1.49
N LEU A 47 10.19 21.02 -0.58
CA LEU A 47 9.08 21.96 -0.35
C LEU A 47 9.51 23.19 0.47
N LYS A 48 10.53 23.08 1.34
CA LYS A 48 11.13 24.20 2.12
C LYS A 48 10.11 25.19 2.71
N GLU A 49 8.97 24.66 3.16
CA GLU A 49 7.90 25.44 3.75
C GLU A 49 8.38 26.06 5.07
N ARG A 50 8.10 27.35 5.30
CA ARG A 50 8.52 28.08 6.53
C ARG A 50 8.03 27.42 7.81
N GLY A 51 6.89 26.72 7.74
CA GLY A 51 6.31 25.96 8.85
C GLY A 51 6.65 24.48 8.85
N GLY A 52 7.57 24.01 8.00
CA GLY A 52 7.79 22.59 7.74
C GLY A 52 6.72 21.98 6.82
N SER A 53 7.01 20.80 6.28
CA SER A 53 6.08 20.12 5.37
C SER A 53 5.00 19.37 6.13
N SER A 54 3.75 19.78 5.93
CA SER A 54 2.58 19.08 6.49
C SER A 54 2.40 17.71 5.84
N LEU A 55 1.65 16.83 6.51
CA LEU A 55 1.33 15.50 6.00
C LEU A 55 0.64 15.54 4.62
N GLN A 56 -0.21 16.53 4.37
CA GLN A 56 -0.86 16.72 3.08
C GLN A 56 0.14 17.12 1.99
N ALA A 57 1.06 18.03 2.31
CA ALA A 57 2.11 18.44 1.38
C ALA A 57 3.06 17.29 1.03
N ILE A 58 3.43 16.47 2.02
CA ILE A 58 4.25 15.27 1.81
C ILE A 58 3.49 14.28 0.92
N LYS A 59 2.20 14.02 1.16
CA LYS A 59 1.39 13.15 0.29
C LYS A 59 1.38 13.64 -1.15
N LYS A 60 1.10 14.93 -1.35
CA LYS A 60 1.05 15.55 -2.68
C LYS A 60 2.40 15.46 -3.40
N TYR A 61 3.50 15.73 -2.70
CA TYR A 61 4.85 15.60 -3.25
C TYR A 61 5.13 14.15 -3.63
N VAL A 62 4.81 13.20 -2.75
CA VAL A 62 5.09 11.78 -2.98
C VAL A 62 4.28 11.23 -4.14
N SER A 63 2.99 11.57 -4.27
CA SER A 63 2.17 11.16 -5.41
C SER A 63 2.59 11.83 -6.73
N ALA A 64 3.15 13.04 -6.67
CA ALA A 64 3.59 13.76 -7.87
C ALA A 64 4.98 13.33 -8.36
N ASN A 65 5.90 13.01 -7.43
CA ASN A 65 7.29 12.67 -7.76
C ASN A 65 7.53 11.16 -7.88
N TYR A 66 6.76 10.36 -7.16
CA TYR A 66 6.89 8.91 -7.16
C TYR A 66 5.57 8.29 -7.63
N LYS A 67 5.65 7.24 -8.45
CA LYS A 67 4.49 6.48 -8.94
C LYS A 67 3.91 5.59 -7.82
N VAL A 68 3.35 6.23 -6.79
CA VAL A 68 2.80 5.59 -5.58
C VAL A 68 1.45 6.15 -5.20
N ASP A 69 0.58 5.24 -4.78
CA ASP A 69 -0.73 5.57 -4.23
C ASP A 69 -0.59 6.24 -2.86
N ALA A 70 -1.04 7.49 -2.76
CA ALA A 70 -1.03 8.26 -1.52
C ALA A 70 -1.83 7.57 -0.39
N GLU A 71 -2.88 6.82 -0.72
CA GLU A 71 -3.70 6.10 0.26
C GLU A 71 -2.92 5.00 0.96
N LYS A 72 -2.12 4.24 0.20
CA LYS A 72 -1.29 3.15 0.76
C LYS A 72 -0.15 3.70 1.59
N LEU A 73 0.43 4.84 1.21
CA LEU A 73 1.54 5.47 1.95
C LEU A 73 1.09 6.33 3.13
N SER A 74 -0.18 6.73 3.20
CA SER A 74 -0.76 7.49 4.30
C SER A 74 -0.44 6.92 5.69
N PRO A 75 -0.70 5.63 5.99
CA PRO A 75 -0.37 5.05 7.30
C PRO A 75 1.14 4.95 7.55
N PHE A 76 1.94 4.66 6.51
CA PHE A 76 3.40 4.56 6.65
C PHE A 76 4.05 5.92 6.93
N ILE A 77 3.61 6.97 6.23
CA ILE A 77 4.06 8.35 6.47
C ILE A 77 3.71 8.77 7.89
N LYS A 78 2.48 8.51 8.36
CA LYS A 78 2.07 8.79 9.75
C LYS A 78 2.96 8.06 10.77
N LYS A 79 3.19 6.76 10.56
CA LYS A 79 4.03 5.96 11.45
C LYS A 79 5.47 6.47 11.48
N TYR A 80 6.02 6.82 10.32
CA TYR A 80 7.36 7.39 10.23
C TYR A 80 7.47 8.74 10.92
N LEU A 81 6.52 9.66 10.69
CA LEU A 81 6.53 10.99 11.31
C LEU A 81 6.43 10.88 12.84
N LYS A 82 5.52 10.06 13.37
CA LYS A 82 5.40 9.83 14.82
C LYS A 82 6.71 9.26 15.41
N GLY A 83 7.31 8.27 14.75
CA GLY A 83 8.57 7.68 15.19
C GLY A 83 9.75 8.65 15.10
N ALA A 84 9.83 9.46 14.04
CA ALA A 84 10.89 10.43 13.85
C ALA A 84 10.79 11.61 14.83
N VAL A 85 9.58 12.01 15.21
CA VAL A 85 9.35 13.01 16.27
C VAL A 85 9.70 12.44 17.64
N ALA A 86 9.28 11.20 17.95
CA ALA A 86 9.63 10.53 19.20
C ALA A 86 11.15 10.31 19.34
N ALA A 87 11.84 10.01 18.24
CA ALA A 87 13.28 9.88 18.19
C ALA A 87 14.04 11.23 18.16
N GLY A 88 13.35 12.37 18.15
CA GLY A 88 13.95 13.70 18.09
C GLY A 88 14.60 14.07 16.75
N LYS A 89 14.44 13.24 15.70
CA LYS A 89 15.00 13.49 14.36
C LYS A 89 14.21 14.52 13.56
N LEU A 90 12.92 14.69 13.86
CA LEU A 90 12.06 15.71 13.28
C LEU A 90 11.37 16.49 14.40
N VAL A 91 11.29 17.80 14.23
CA VAL A 91 10.57 18.68 15.16
C VAL A 91 9.16 18.92 14.62
N GLN A 92 8.15 18.69 15.47
CA GLN A 92 6.77 19.05 15.16
C GLN A 92 6.60 20.57 15.38
N THR A 93 6.54 21.31 14.28
CA THR A 93 6.45 22.78 14.26
C THR A 93 5.03 23.30 14.49
N LYS A 94 4.02 22.60 13.98
CA LYS A 94 2.59 22.99 14.07
C LYS A 94 1.70 21.79 14.39
N GLY A 95 0.63 22.05 15.14
CA GLY A 95 -0.32 21.05 15.61
C GLY A 95 0.25 20.14 16.71
N LYS A 96 -0.57 19.22 17.20
CA LYS A 96 -0.15 18.17 18.14
C LYS A 96 -0.56 16.81 17.59
N GLY A 97 0.41 15.92 17.33
CA GLY A 97 0.17 14.59 16.75
C GLY A 97 0.42 14.50 15.23
N ALA A 98 -0.06 13.41 14.60
CA ALA A 98 0.04 13.20 13.14
C ALA A 98 -1.29 12.75 12.53
#